data_AF-A0A0Q9PRV0-F1
#
_entry.id   AF-A0A0Q9PRV0-F1
#
_cell.length_a   1.000
_cell.length_b   1.000
_cell.length_c   1.000
_cell.angle_alpha   90.00
_cell.angle_beta   90.00
_cell.angle_gamma   90.00
#
_symmetry.space_group_name_H-M   'P 1'
#
loop_
_entity.id
_entity.type
_entity.pdbx_description
1 polymer ?
#
loop_
_entity_poly.entity_id
_entity_poly.type
_entity_poly.pdbx_seq_one_letter_code
_entity_poly.pdbx_strand_id
1 'polypeptide(L)'
;MRIALVLLAVAVAVYVVVRLLQRRLVAAAGDDAVARTPTPPDPGAEEAYRRAVRERAERQRRGVAAPEQPPSPAAEPTVVVEPEVFGHDRDFGTCHEAFVVESTSRPVDVIAAVRRANARFMLVDELGIEHPDGAALDVAFDAHEGPDDLYTPNYAADPKITPEGIEGYLDCKGGIEPAMGATLRRVLLEELSRLDRPARVRPRADG
;
A
#
# COMPACT_ATOMS: atom_id res chain seq x y z
N MET A 1 1.75 37.41 -35.17
CA MET A 1 0.43 36.73 -35.16
C MET A 1 0.45 35.37 -35.87
N ARG A 2 0.96 35.23 -37.11
CA ARG A 2 0.98 33.95 -37.83
C ARG A 2 1.71 32.80 -37.11
N ILE A 3 2.86 33.07 -36.48
CA ILE A 3 3.65 32.05 -35.75
C ILE A 3 2.88 31.50 -34.54
N ALA A 4 2.18 32.35 -33.78
CA ALA A 4 1.41 31.92 -32.61
C ALA A 4 0.23 31.01 -32.99
N LEU A 5 -0.45 31.29 -34.11
CA LEU A 5 -1.52 30.44 -34.64
C LEU A 5 -1.01 29.06 -35.07
N VAL A 6 0.19 28.99 -35.67
CA VAL A 6 0.81 27.72 -36.07
C VAL A 6 1.17 26.89 -34.84
N LEU A 7 1.79 27.49 -33.81
CA LEU A 7 2.13 26.78 -32.58
C LEU A 7 0.90 26.25 -31.84
N LEU A 8 -0.18 27.04 -31.78
CA LEU A 8 -1.44 26.59 -31.18
C LEU A 8 -2.04 25.40 -31.96
N ALA A 9 -2.04 25.44 -33.29
CA ALA A 9 -2.53 24.34 -34.11
C ALA A 9 -1.73 23.04 -33.91
N VAL A 10 -0.39 23.14 -33.80
CA VAL A 10 0.48 21.99 -33.51
C VAL A 10 0.20 21.43 -32.11
N ALA A 11 0.07 22.28 -31.09
CA ALA A 11 -0.24 21.84 -29.73
C ALA A 11 -1.59 21.10 -29.65
N VAL A 12 -2.62 21.62 -30.33
CA VAL A 12 -3.93 20.95 -30.41
C VAL A 12 -3.83 19.62 -31.15
N ALA A 13 -3.07 19.53 -32.24
CA ALA A 13 -2.87 18.28 -32.97
C ALA A 13 -2.16 17.23 -32.11
N VAL A 14 -1.10 17.60 -31.39
CA VAL A 14 -0.38 16.72 -30.46
C VAL A 14 -1.32 16.25 -29.35
N TYR A 15 -2.09 17.15 -28.74
CA TYR A 15 -3.06 16.81 -27.71
C TYR A 15 -4.11 15.80 -28.21
N VAL A 16 -4.66 16.00 -29.41
CA VAL A 16 -5.64 15.08 -30.01
C VAL A 16 -5.02 13.71 -30.27
N VAL A 17 -3.79 13.65 -30.79
CA VAL A 17 -3.08 12.38 -31.03
C VAL A 17 -2.82 11.63 -29.72
N VAL A 18 -2.32 12.31 -28.68
CA VAL A 18 -2.09 11.70 -27.36
C VAL A 18 -3.40 11.17 -26.78
N ARG A 19 -4.49 11.95 -26.85
CA ARG A 19 -5.81 11.53 -26.35
C ARG A 19 -6.37 10.33 -27.12
N LEU A 20 -6.15 10.25 -28.43
CA LEU A 20 -6.54 9.10 -29.24
C LEU A 20 -5.72 7.86 -28.92
N LEU A 21 -4.41 8.01 -28.68
CA LEU A 21 -3.53 6.90 -28.26
C LEU A 21 -3.93 6.37 -26.88
N GLN A 22 -4.20 7.25 -25.92
CA GLN A 22 -4.71 6.85 -24.59
C GLN A 22 -6.04 6.10 -24.70
N ARG A 23 -6.99 6.60 -25.51
CA ARG A 23 -8.26 5.89 -25.76
C ARG A 23 -8.04 4.52 -26.40
N ARG A 24 -7.11 4.39 -27.34
CA ARG A 24 -6.76 3.11 -27.95
C ARG A 24 -6.08 2.16 -26.98
N LEU A 25 -5.21 2.65 -26.10
CA LEU A 25 -4.58 1.81 -25.07
C LEU A 25 -5.61 1.32 -24.05
N VAL A 26 -6.55 2.17 -23.62
CA VAL A 26 -7.65 1.77 -22.73
C VAL A 26 -8.61 0.79 -23.42
N ALA A 27 -8.93 1.01 -24.70
CA ALA A 27 -9.78 0.10 -25.47
C ALA A 27 -9.08 -1.22 -25.85
N ALA A 28 -7.76 -1.21 -26.04
CA ALA A 28 -6.95 -2.42 -26.28
C ALA A 28 -6.70 -3.20 -25.00
N ALA A 29 -6.74 -2.53 -23.84
CA ALA A 29 -6.90 -3.16 -22.54
C ALA A 29 -8.36 -3.64 -22.29
N GLY A 30 -9.20 -3.59 -23.33
CA GLY A 30 -10.61 -3.92 -23.27
C GLY A 30 -10.92 -5.33 -22.80
N ASP A 31 -12.10 -5.42 -22.20
CA ASP A 31 -13.03 -6.54 -22.17
C ASP A 31 -12.67 -7.81 -21.39
N ASP A 32 -11.40 -8.12 -21.12
CA ASP A 32 -11.06 -9.25 -20.23
C ASP A 32 -11.13 -8.89 -18.73
N ALA A 33 -11.08 -7.60 -18.39
CA ALA A 33 -11.10 -7.13 -17.00
C ALA A 33 -12.51 -6.79 -16.47
N VAL A 34 -13.52 -6.66 -17.35
CA VAL A 34 -14.84 -6.09 -16.98
C VAL A 34 -15.98 -7.12 -16.92
N ALA A 35 -15.75 -8.38 -17.31
CA ALA A 35 -16.80 -9.41 -17.31
C ALA A 35 -16.55 -10.60 -16.35
N ARG A 36 -15.64 -10.47 -15.38
CA ARG A 36 -15.80 -11.24 -14.15
C ARG A 36 -16.63 -10.38 -13.23
N THR A 37 -17.96 -10.50 -13.34
CA THR A 37 -18.80 -10.22 -12.16
C THR A 37 -18.14 -11.00 -11.03
N PRO A 38 -17.62 -10.33 -9.98
CA PRO A 38 -17.07 -11.05 -8.85
C PRO A 38 -18.19 -11.99 -8.42
N THR A 39 -17.93 -13.30 -8.48
CA THR A 39 -18.86 -14.28 -7.96
C THR A 39 -19.21 -13.81 -6.56
N PRO A 40 -20.49 -13.54 -6.24
CA PRO A 40 -20.85 -13.10 -4.91
C PRO A 40 -20.22 -14.09 -3.93
N PRO A 41 -19.48 -13.61 -2.91
CA PRO A 41 -18.81 -14.49 -1.99
C PRO A 41 -19.83 -15.49 -1.45
N ASP A 42 -19.42 -16.75 -1.31
CA ASP A 42 -20.23 -17.75 -0.63
C ASP A 42 -20.72 -17.13 0.69
N PRO A 43 -22.04 -17.04 0.94
CA PRO A 43 -22.57 -16.44 2.16
C PRO A 43 -21.95 -17.05 3.43
N GLY A 44 -21.58 -18.33 3.38
CA GLY A 44 -20.86 -19.00 4.47
C GLY A 44 -19.43 -18.48 4.67
N ALA A 45 -18.73 -18.10 3.59
CA ALA A 45 -17.38 -17.53 3.66
C ALA A 45 -17.41 -16.10 4.21
N GLU A 46 -18.39 -15.29 3.82
CA GLU A 46 -18.57 -13.93 4.35
C GLU A 46 -18.89 -13.95 5.85
N GLU A 47 -19.80 -14.82 6.29
CA GLU A 47 -20.14 -14.94 7.71
C GLU A 47 -18.97 -15.49 8.54
N ALA A 48 -18.23 -16.47 8.01
CA ALA A 48 -17.02 -17.00 8.64
C ALA A 48 -15.94 -15.91 8.77
N TYR A 49 -15.75 -15.09 7.74
CA TYR A 49 -14.82 -13.98 7.77
C TYR A 49 -15.23 -12.92 8.80
N ARG A 50 -16.50 -12.48 8.79
CA ARG A 50 -17.04 -11.54 9.80
C ARG A 50 -16.87 -12.07 11.22
N ARG A 51 -17.05 -13.37 11.44
CA ARG A 51 -16.82 -14.01 12.74
C ARG A 51 -15.34 -13.96 13.13
N ALA A 52 -14.44 -14.30 12.22
CA ALA A 52 -13.00 -14.28 12.47
C ALA A 52 -12.48 -12.86 12.77
N VAL A 53 -12.95 -11.84 12.06
CA VAL A 53 -12.63 -10.43 12.31
C VAL A 53 -13.08 -10.01 13.70
N ARG A 54 -14.34 -10.30 14.07
CA ARG A 54 -14.88 -10.00 15.42
C ARG A 54 -14.10 -10.69 16.52
N GLU A 55 -13.80 -11.98 16.38
CA GLU A 55 -13.01 -12.73 17.37
C GLU A 55 -11.59 -12.17 17.53
N ARG A 56 -10.97 -11.71 16.44
CA ARG A 56 -9.62 -11.13 16.48
C ARG A 56 -9.63 -9.75 17.15
N ALA A 57 -10.59 -8.90 16.79
CA ALA A 57 -10.79 -7.60 17.42
C ALA A 57 -11.04 -7.74 18.93
N GLU A 58 -11.85 -8.72 19.35
CA GLU A 58 -12.05 -9.01 20.77
C GLU A 58 -10.78 -9.48 21.49
N ARG A 59 -9.97 -10.35 20.87
CA ARG A 59 -8.69 -10.79 21.46
C ARG A 59 -7.74 -9.61 21.67
N GLN A 60 -7.67 -8.71 20.70
CA GLN A 60 -6.84 -7.53 20.76
C GLN A 60 -7.32 -6.54 21.84
N ARG A 61 -8.63 -6.31 21.95
CA ARG A 61 -9.23 -5.54 23.07
C ARG A 61 -8.91 -6.15 24.44
N ARG A 62 -8.80 -7.47 24.53
CA ARG A 62 -8.39 -8.19 25.76
C ARG A 62 -6.87 -8.17 26.01
N GLY A 63 -6.08 -7.53 25.14
CA GLY A 63 -4.62 -7.52 25.23
C GLY A 63 -3.99 -8.91 25.01
N VAL A 64 -4.72 -9.84 24.39
CA VAL A 64 -4.18 -11.16 24.04
C VAL A 64 -3.32 -10.98 22.81
N ALA A 65 -1.99 -11.02 23.00
CA ALA A 65 -1.04 -10.97 21.90
C ALA A 65 -1.37 -12.05 20.86
N ALA A 66 -1.26 -11.71 19.57
CA ALA A 66 -1.42 -12.68 18.51
C ALA A 66 -0.42 -13.84 18.74
N PRO A 67 -0.82 -15.11 18.49
CA PRO A 67 0.09 -16.23 18.66
C PRO A 67 1.34 -15.98 17.83
N GLU A 68 2.50 -15.91 18.49
CA GLU A 68 3.80 -15.80 17.82
C GLU A 68 3.95 -16.99 16.88
N GLN A 69 4.01 -16.72 15.58
CA GLN A 69 4.33 -17.72 14.60
C GLN A 69 5.78 -18.15 14.84
N PRO A 70 6.07 -19.45 15.05
CA PRO A 70 7.40 -19.89 15.44
C PRO A 70 8.44 -19.45 14.40
N PRO A 71 9.60 -18.93 14.84
CA PRO A 71 10.61 -18.39 13.93
C PRO A 71 11.14 -19.52 13.05
N SER A 72 10.96 -19.38 11.73
CA SER A 72 11.71 -20.16 10.75
C SER A 72 13.21 -19.85 10.93
N PRO A 73 14.12 -20.84 10.89
CA PRO A 73 15.55 -20.61 11.12
C PRO A 73 16.09 -19.62 10.08
N ALA A 74 16.34 -18.39 10.52
CA ALA A 74 16.59 -17.27 9.64
C ALA A 74 18.04 -17.29 9.12
N ALA A 75 18.19 -17.33 7.79
CA ALA A 75 19.34 -16.71 7.15
C ALA A 75 19.38 -15.23 7.58
N GLU A 76 20.57 -14.64 7.71
CA GLU A 76 20.69 -13.22 8.07
C GLU A 76 19.75 -12.39 7.17
N PRO A 77 18.89 -11.54 7.76
CA PRO A 77 17.87 -10.87 7.00
C PRO A 77 18.54 -10.01 5.95
N THR A 78 18.33 -10.39 4.69
CA THR A 78 18.83 -9.68 3.52
C THR A 78 18.21 -8.28 3.44
N VAL A 79 17.07 -8.06 4.11
CA VAL A 79 16.36 -6.79 4.17
C VAL A 79 16.26 -6.30 5.60
N VAL A 80 16.67 -5.06 5.84
CA VAL A 80 16.56 -4.38 7.13
C VAL A 80 15.60 -3.20 7.00
N VAL A 81 14.56 -3.15 7.83
CA VAL A 81 13.64 -2.02 7.93
C VAL A 81 13.86 -1.37 9.29
N GLU A 82 14.24 -0.09 9.30
CA GLU A 82 14.44 0.66 10.54
C GLU A 82 13.15 0.76 11.36
N PRO A 83 13.23 0.67 12.69
CA PRO A 83 12.04 0.62 13.56
C PRO A 83 11.20 1.90 13.49
N GLU A 84 11.81 3.03 13.12
CA GLU A 84 11.16 4.33 12.94
C GLU A 84 10.27 4.38 11.69
N VAL A 85 10.47 3.51 10.70
CA VAL A 85 9.64 3.47 9.47
C VAL A 85 8.23 3.02 9.84
N PHE A 86 7.22 3.85 9.53
CA PHE A 86 5.84 3.66 10.01
C PHE A 86 5.75 3.66 11.54
N GLY A 87 6.60 4.45 12.20
CA GLY A 87 6.53 4.72 13.62
C GLY A 87 5.28 5.53 13.96
N HIS A 88 4.72 5.30 15.15
CA HIS A 88 3.63 6.10 15.66
C HIS A 88 4.19 7.42 16.21
N ASP A 89 3.82 8.54 15.61
CA ASP A 89 4.16 9.87 16.11
C ASP A 89 2.97 10.49 16.86
N ARG A 90 3.11 10.62 18.18
CA ARG A 90 2.06 11.17 19.06
C ARG A 90 1.92 12.69 18.96
N ASP A 91 2.97 13.38 18.49
CA ASP A 91 3.03 14.84 18.54
C ASP A 91 2.46 15.47 17.27
N PHE A 92 2.53 14.79 16.13
CA PHE A 92 2.16 15.36 14.84
C PHE A 92 0.75 15.01 14.35
N GLY A 93 0.09 13.98 14.89
CA GLY A 93 -1.34 13.66 14.66
C GLY A 93 -1.74 13.40 13.19
N THR A 94 -0.87 13.62 12.21
CA THR A 94 -0.97 13.18 10.82
C THR A 94 0.39 12.64 10.41
N CYS A 95 0.43 11.39 9.95
CA CYS A 95 1.67 10.76 9.49
C CYS A 95 1.64 10.74 7.97
N HIS A 96 2.31 11.72 7.37
CA HIS A 96 2.77 11.63 5.99
C HIS A 96 4.10 10.89 6.01
N GLU A 97 4.05 9.57 5.88
CA GLU A 97 5.26 8.77 6.01
C GLU A 97 5.95 8.66 4.66
N ALA A 98 7.14 9.26 4.57
CA ALA A 98 8.07 9.02 3.48
C ALA A 98 9.21 8.11 3.97
N PHE A 99 9.56 7.11 3.16
CA PHE A 99 10.68 6.22 3.45
C PHE A 99 11.56 6.06 2.22
N VAL A 100 12.84 5.76 2.44
CA VAL A 100 13.83 5.54 1.39
C VAL A 100 14.31 4.10 1.44
N VAL A 101 14.29 3.43 0.29
CA VAL A 101 14.85 2.09 0.08
C VAL A 101 16.20 2.20 -0.61
N GLU A 102 17.25 1.79 0.09
CA GLU A 102 18.62 1.66 -0.40
C GLU A 102 18.87 0.19 -0.76
N SER A 103 19.13 -0.12 -2.02
CA SER A 103 19.41 -1.49 -2.46
C SER A 103 20.40 -1.52 -3.62
N THR A 104 21.13 -2.63 -3.73
CA THR A 104 21.99 -2.92 -4.89
C THR A 104 21.25 -3.67 -6.01
N SER A 105 19.96 -3.98 -5.82
CA SER A 105 19.08 -4.47 -6.88
C SER A 105 18.89 -3.43 -7.99
N ARG A 106 18.40 -3.87 -9.15
CA ARG A 106 18.06 -2.93 -10.22
C ARG A 106 16.92 -2.01 -9.74
N PRO A 107 16.99 -0.68 -9.98
CA PRO A 107 15.96 0.26 -9.52
C PRO A 107 14.52 -0.12 -9.91
N VAL A 108 14.34 -0.69 -11.11
CA VAL A 108 13.03 -1.14 -11.60
C VAL A 108 12.43 -2.26 -10.74
N ASP A 109 13.24 -3.16 -10.20
CA ASP A 109 12.78 -4.28 -9.38
C ASP A 109 12.38 -3.79 -7.98
N VAL A 110 13.14 -2.84 -7.43
CA VAL A 110 12.83 -2.17 -6.15
C VAL A 110 11.53 -1.36 -6.27
N ILE A 111 11.36 -0.59 -7.35
CA ILE A 111 10.13 0.13 -7.66
C ILE A 111 8.93 -0.83 -7.75
N ALA A 112 9.10 -1.96 -8.43
CA ALA A 112 8.03 -2.96 -8.53
C ALA A 112 7.68 -3.57 -7.17
N ALA A 113 8.67 -3.81 -6.30
CA ALA A 113 8.44 -4.28 -4.93
C ALA A 113 7.70 -3.25 -4.08
N VAL A 114 8.13 -1.99 -4.09
CA VAL A 114 7.46 -0.90 -3.34
C VAL A 114 6.03 -0.70 -3.85
N ARG A 115 5.78 -0.78 -5.17
CA ARG A 115 4.42 -0.71 -5.71
C ARG A 115 3.50 -1.83 -5.20
N ARG A 116 4.00 -3.07 -5.13
CA ARG A 116 3.22 -4.18 -4.56
C ARG A 116 2.94 -3.97 -3.08
N ALA A 117 3.91 -3.46 -2.33
CA ALA A 117 3.73 -3.10 -0.92
C ALA A 117 2.66 -2.00 -0.77
N ASN A 118 2.75 -0.93 -1.55
CA ASN A 118 1.77 0.17 -1.57
C ASN A 118 0.33 -0.32 -1.85
N ALA A 119 0.15 -1.25 -2.79
CA ALA A 119 -1.16 -1.83 -3.06
C ALA A 119 -1.72 -2.59 -1.84
N ARG A 120 -0.86 -3.27 -1.08
CA ARG A 120 -1.22 -4.01 0.14
C ARG A 120 -1.41 -3.09 1.35
N PHE A 121 -0.68 -1.98 1.46
CA PHE A 121 -0.83 -1.00 2.54
C PHE A 121 -2.25 -0.43 2.62
N MET A 122 -2.87 -0.20 1.48
CA MET A 122 -4.25 0.29 1.37
C MET A 122 -5.30 -0.73 1.86
N LEU A 123 -4.88 -1.95 2.17
CA LEU A 123 -5.71 -3.03 2.71
C LEU A 123 -5.34 -3.33 4.18
N VAL A 124 -4.59 -2.47 4.86
CA VAL A 124 -4.23 -2.65 6.28
C VAL A 124 -5.04 -1.68 7.11
N ASP A 125 -5.87 -2.21 8.01
CA ASP A 125 -6.64 -1.40 8.95
C ASP A 125 -5.79 -0.91 10.14
N GLU A 126 -6.33 0.04 10.92
CA GLU A 126 -5.69 0.61 12.11
C GLU A 126 -5.43 -0.42 13.22
N LEU A 127 -6.16 -1.54 13.21
CA LEU A 127 -5.94 -2.66 14.11
C LEU A 127 -4.76 -3.54 13.66
N GLY A 128 -4.15 -3.26 12.51
CA GLY A 128 -3.03 -3.99 11.95
C GLY A 128 -3.44 -5.26 11.19
N ILE A 129 -4.71 -5.38 10.79
CA ILE A 129 -5.21 -6.50 10.00
C ILE A 129 -5.03 -6.18 8.52
N GLU A 130 -4.32 -7.06 7.81
CA GLU A 130 -4.25 -7.02 6.35
C GLU A 130 -5.44 -7.79 5.77
N HIS A 131 -6.28 -7.10 5.00
CA HIS A 131 -7.43 -7.64 4.30
C HIS A 131 -7.00 -8.21 2.94
N PRO A 132 -7.59 -9.33 2.49
CA PRO A 132 -7.19 -9.95 1.22
C PRO A 132 -7.52 -9.11 -0.01
N ASP A 133 -8.58 -8.31 0.07
CA ASP A 133 -9.06 -7.42 -0.99
C ASP A 133 -9.96 -6.31 -0.41
N GLY A 134 -10.39 -5.39 -1.27
CA GLY A 134 -11.26 -4.28 -0.88
C GLY A 134 -12.64 -4.72 -0.39
N ALA A 135 -13.19 -5.84 -0.89
CA ALA A 135 -14.51 -6.30 -0.44
C ALA A 135 -14.47 -6.83 1.00
N ALA A 136 -13.39 -7.54 1.35
CA ALA A 136 -13.16 -7.97 2.73
C ALA A 136 -12.91 -6.79 3.67
N LEU A 137 -12.28 -5.72 3.17
CA LEU A 137 -12.11 -4.48 3.92
C LEU A 137 -13.46 -3.78 4.16
N ASP A 138 -14.28 -3.62 3.11
CA ASP A 138 -15.63 -3.02 3.22
C ASP A 138 -16.49 -3.79 4.24
N VAL A 139 -16.45 -5.13 4.20
CA VAL A 139 -17.14 -5.98 5.18
C VAL A 139 -16.65 -5.74 6.61
N ALA A 140 -15.35 -5.48 6.79
CA ALA A 140 -14.79 -5.19 8.10
C ALA A 140 -15.23 -3.81 8.61
N PHE A 141 -15.28 -2.80 7.74
CA PHE A 141 -15.80 -1.47 8.05
C PHE A 141 -17.27 -1.53 8.47
N ASP A 142 -18.11 -2.23 7.70
CA ASP A 142 -19.54 -2.40 8.02
C ASP A 142 -19.77 -3.15 9.34
N ALA A 143 -18.88 -4.09 9.69
CA ALA A 143 -18.99 -4.89 10.90
C ALA A 143 -18.46 -4.18 12.16
N HIS A 144 -17.78 -3.03 12.02
CA HIS A 144 -17.22 -2.31 13.14
C HIS A 144 -18.28 -1.44 13.81
N GLU A 145 -18.87 -1.95 14.89
CA GLU A 145 -19.87 -1.22 15.70
C GLU A 145 -19.22 -0.25 16.72
N GLY A 146 -18.02 0.28 16.43
CA GLY A 146 -17.29 1.20 17.29
C GLY A 146 -17.78 2.66 17.18
N PRO A 147 -17.46 3.51 18.16
CA PRO A 147 -17.73 4.95 18.04
C PRO A 147 -16.83 5.64 17.00
N ASP A 148 -15.71 5.02 16.67
CA ASP A 148 -14.74 5.48 15.68
C ASP A 148 -14.82 4.55 14.45
N ASP A 149 -14.92 5.13 13.26
CA ASP A 149 -14.88 4.38 12.00
C ASP A 149 -13.49 3.77 11.82
N LEU A 150 -13.41 2.49 11.47
CA LEU A 150 -12.16 1.83 11.12
C LEU A 150 -11.41 2.63 10.04
N TYR A 151 -10.12 2.85 10.27
CA TYR A 151 -9.27 3.59 9.35
C TYR A 151 -8.29 2.68 8.59
N THR A 152 -7.99 3.06 7.35
CA THR A 152 -6.89 2.53 6.51
C THR A 152 -6.13 3.68 5.87
N PRO A 153 -4.86 3.51 5.46
CA PRO A 153 -4.16 4.52 4.68
C PRO A 153 -5.01 4.99 3.49
N ASN A 154 -5.04 6.30 3.22
CA ASN A 154 -5.92 6.87 2.20
C ASN A 154 -5.22 7.13 0.87
N TYR A 155 -3.89 7.11 0.85
CA TYR A 155 -3.13 7.29 -0.37
C TYR A 155 -1.72 6.70 -0.25
N ALA A 156 -1.27 6.00 -1.28
CA ALA A 156 0.13 5.60 -1.44
C ALA A 156 0.64 6.13 -2.78
N ALA A 157 1.71 6.93 -2.76
CA ALA A 157 2.25 7.50 -3.99
C ALA A 157 3.01 6.45 -4.80
N ASP A 158 3.08 6.65 -6.11
CA ASP A 158 4.03 5.91 -6.95
C ASP A 158 5.47 6.16 -6.45
N PRO A 159 6.29 5.11 -6.26
CA PRO A 159 7.65 5.30 -5.80
C PRO A 159 8.49 6.03 -6.85
N LYS A 160 9.38 6.90 -6.39
CA LYS A 160 10.23 7.73 -7.24
C LYS A 160 11.71 7.44 -6.96
N ILE A 161 12.53 7.61 -7.99
CA ILE A 161 13.99 7.53 -7.84
C ILE A 161 14.49 8.88 -7.32
N THR A 162 15.28 8.88 -6.26
CA THR A 162 15.97 10.04 -5.72
C THR A 162 17.48 9.77 -5.63
N PRO A 163 18.32 10.79 -5.37
CA PRO A 163 19.75 10.58 -5.10
C PRO A 163 20.03 9.63 -3.92
N GLU A 164 19.11 9.57 -2.95
CA GLU A 164 19.22 8.77 -1.74
C GLU A 164 18.73 7.32 -1.91
N GLY A 165 17.94 7.03 -2.94
CA GLY A 165 17.39 5.69 -3.18
C GLY A 165 16.03 5.70 -3.88
N ILE A 166 15.22 4.67 -3.64
CA ILE A 166 13.82 4.65 -4.07
C ILE A 166 12.96 5.17 -2.92
N GLU A 167 12.32 6.31 -3.11
CA GLU A 167 11.42 6.90 -2.12
C GLU A 167 10.00 6.35 -2.31
N GLY A 168 9.41 5.85 -1.23
CA GLY A 168 7.99 5.56 -1.09
C GLY A 168 7.30 6.59 -0.20
N TYR A 169 5.99 6.73 -0.38
CA TYR A 169 5.17 7.67 0.40
C TYR A 169 3.80 7.07 0.70
N LEU A 170 3.35 7.22 1.94
CA LEU A 170 2.05 6.78 2.44
C LEU A 170 1.39 7.90 3.25
N ASP A 171 0.13 8.20 2.94
CA ASP A 171 -0.70 9.15 3.68
C ASP A 171 -1.60 8.40 4.65
N CYS A 172 -1.43 8.69 5.95
CA CYS A 172 -2.27 8.21 7.04
C CYS A 172 -2.75 9.42 7.86
N LYS A 173 -4.03 9.78 7.68
CA LYS A 173 -4.73 10.74 8.53
C LYS A 173 -4.75 10.23 9.97
N GLY A 174 -4.56 11.12 10.95
CA GLY A 174 -4.62 10.74 12.36
C GLY A 174 -3.32 10.10 12.89
N GLY A 175 -2.44 9.63 12.00
CA GLY A 175 -1.20 8.95 12.34
C GLY A 175 -1.22 7.48 11.92
N ILE A 176 -0.13 6.76 12.22
CA ILE A 176 -0.05 5.31 12.03
C ILE A 176 -0.12 4.66 13.41
N GLU A 177 -1.19 3.93 13.69
CA GLU A 177 -1.31 3.17 14.93
C GLU A 177 -0.22 2.08 15.03
N PRO A 178 0.28 1.74 16.23
CA PRO A 178 1.39 0.79 16.38
C PRO A 178 1.14 -0.58 15.70
N ALA A 179 -0.10 -1.06 15.73
CA ALA A 179 -0.48 -2.32 15.10
C ALA A 179 -0.49 -2.21 13.56
N MET A 180 -1.06 -1.13 13.02
CA MET A 180 -0.98 -0.79 11.60
C MET A 180 0.48 -0.71 11.15
N GLY A 181 1.31 0.08 11.83
CA GLY A 181 2.72 0.28 11.49
C GLY A 181 3.54 -1.03 11.51
N ALA A 182 3.28 -1.93 12.46
CA ALA A 182 3.90 -3.25 12.49
C ALA A 182 3.53 -4.09 11.25
N THR A 183 2.26 -4.07 10.85
CA THR A 183 1.81 -4.79 9.65
C THR A 183 2.33 -4.15 8.37
N LEU A 184 2.35 -2.81 8.26
CA LEU A 184 2.94 -2.11 7.12
C LEU A 184 4.44 -2.46 6.96
N ARG A 185 5.21 -2.46 8.06
CA ARG A 185 6.62 -2.91 8.05
C ARG A 185 6.76 -4.35 7.59
N ARG A 186 5.91 -5.27 8.08
CA ARG A 186 5.90 -6.68 7.64
C ARG A 186 5.63 -6.79 6.13
N VAL A 187 4.61 -6.11 5.62
CA VAL A 187 4.26 -6.11 4.19
C VAL A 187 5.44 -5.60 3.34
N LEU A 188 6.07 -4.50 3.75
CA LEU A 188 7.23 -3.95 3.04
C LEU A 188 8.40 -4.94 3.04
N LEU A 189 8.70 -5.53 4.20
CA LEU A 189 9.75 -6.54 4.36
C LEU A 189 9.51 -7.75 3.46
N GLU A 190 8.28 -8.27 3.41
CA GLU A 190 7.90 -9.40 2.55
C GLU A 190 8.12 -9.11 1.07
N GLU A 191 7.70 -7.93 0.60
CA GLU A 191 7.82 -7.56 -0.82
C GLU A 191 9.27 -7.30 -1.24
N LEU A 192 10.09 -6.71 -0.36
CA LEU A 192 11.50 -6.49 -0.59
C LEU A 192 12.34 -7.77 -0.44
N SER A 193 11.93 -8.72 0.40
CA SER A 193 12.63 -10.00 0.57
C SER A 193 12.57 -10.90 -0.67
N ARG A 194 11.71 -10.55 -1.64
CA ARG A 194 11.65 -11.19 -2.97
C ARG A 194 12.75 -10.70 -3.92
N LEU A 195 13.55 -9.72 -3.50
CA LEU A 195 14.70 -9.25 -4.26
C LEU A 195 15.90 -10.18 -4.04
N ASP A 196 16.72 -10.35 -5.07
CA ASP A 196 17.92 -11.20 -5.00
C ASP A 196 19.10 -10.54 -4.26
N ARG A 197 18.94 -9.32 -3.73
CA ARG A 197 20.02 -8.53 -3.13
C ARG A 197 19.57 -7.84 -1.85
N PRO A 198 20.52 -7.47 -0.98
CA PRO A 198 20.22 -6.72 0.22
C PRO A 198 19.49 -5.40 -0.02
N ALA A 199 18.64 -5.03 0.94
CA ALA A 199 17.97 -3.73 0.97
C ALA A 199 17.91 -3.19 2.39
N ARG A 200 18.05 -1.87 2.54
CA ARG A 200 17.81 -1.14 3.78
C ARG A 200 16.68 -0.15 3.56
N VAL A 201 15.75 -0.09 4.49
CA VAL A 201 14.67 0.91 4.50
C VAL A 201 14.85 1.79 5.72
N ARG A 202 14.81 3.09 5.51
CA ARG A 202 14.91 4.11 6.55
C ARG A 202 13.86 5.19 6.37
N PRO A 203 13.51 5.95 7.42
CA PRO A 203 12.70 7.14 7.26
C PRO A 203 13.39 8.10 6.27
N ARG A 204 12.60 8.80 5.48
CA ARG A 204 13.13 9.93 4.73
C ARG A 204 13.51 10.99 5.77
N ALA A 205 14.77 11.45 5.74
CA ALA A 205 15.16 12.58 6.57
C ALA A 205 14.28 13.77 6.16
N ASP A 206 13.57 14.33 7.13
CA ASP A 206 12.69 15.47 6.93
C ASP A 206 13.46 16.56 6.16
N GLY A 207 12.90 16.94 5.01
CA GLY A 207 13.40 18.08 4.23
C GLY A 207 12.85 19.39 4.77
#